data_AF-H3CDY8-F1
#
_entry.id   AF-H3CDY8-F1
#
_cell.length_a   1.000
_cell.length_b   1.000
_cell.length_c   1.000
_cell.angle_alpha   90.00
_cell.angle_beta   90.00
_cell.angle_gamma   90.00
#
_symmetry.space_group_name_H-M   'P 1'
#
loop_
_entity.id
_entity.type
_entity.pdbx_description
1 polymer ?
#
loop_
_entity_poly.entity_id
_entity_poly.type
_entity_poly.pdbx_seq_one_letter_code
_entity_poly.pdbx_strand_id
1 'polypeptide(L)'
;MGDAAMKEFGAAAPYLRKSERERLEAQTRPFDMKKECFVPDPEEEYVKASISSRDGDKVTVQTEKGKTVTVKECDVHTQNPPKFDKIEDMAMFTFLHEPAVLYNLKERYAAWMIYTYSGLFCVTVNPYKWLPVYNQEVVVAYRGKKRTEAPPHIFSISDNAYQYMLTDRENQSILITGESGAGKTVNTKRVIQYFASIAAGGGKKEGAADKKGTLEDQIIQANPALEAFGNAKTIRNDNSSRFGKFIRIHFAASGKLASADIETYLLEKSRVTFQLKAERDYHIFYQILSQKKPEL
;
A
#
# COMPACT_ATOMS: atom_id res chain seq x y z
N MET A 1 22.36 0.32 2.52
CA MET A 1 22.32 0.15 1.06
C MET A 1 22.53 1.51 0.41
N GLY A 2 23.61 1.66 -0.35
CA GLY A 2 23.88 2.87 -1.15
C GLY A 2 23.28 2.77 -2.55
N ASP A 3 23.49 3.80 -3.36
CA ASP A 3 22.87 3.96 -4.69
C ASP A 3 23.12 2.79 -5.65
N ALA A 4 24.23 2.07 -5.50
CA ALA A 4 24.54 0.88 -6.31
C ALA A 4 23.50 -0.23 -6.17
N ALA A 5 22.96 -0.45 -4.96
CA ALA A 5 21.93 -1.46 -4.71
C ALA A 5 20.59 -1.06 -5.34
N MET A 6 20.35 0.22 -5.57
CA MET A 6 19.09 0.68 -6.16
C MET A 6 19.03 0.54 -7.69
N LYS A 7 20.17 0.26 -8.35
CA LYS A 7 20.25 0.15 -9.82
C LYS A 7 19.37 -0.95 -10.40
N GLU A 8 19.20 -2.05 -9.68
CA GLU A 8 18.36 -3.18 -10.10
C GLU A 8 16.86 -2.84 -10.21
N PHE A 9 16.41 -1.75 -9.56
CA PHE A 9 15.03 -1.29 -9.62
C PHE A 9 14.77 -0.33 -10.79
N GLY A 10 15.81 0.04 -11.55
CA GLY A 10 15.69 0.86 -12.77
C GLY A 10 14.86 2.13 -12.55
N ALA A 11 13.84 2.33 -13.39
CA ALA A 11 12.94 3.49 -13.33
C ALA A 11 12.09 3.56 -12.05
N ALA A 12 11.96 2.47 -11.29
CA ALA A 12 11.21 2.44 -10.05
C ALA A 12 12.02 2.96 -8.85
N ALA A 13 13.36 3.00 -8.93
CA ALA A 13 14.22 3.35 -7.81
C ALA A 13 13.81 4.65 -7.07
N PRO A 14 13.54 5.78 -7.76
CA PRO A 14 13.20 7.05 -7.09
C PRO A 14 11.88 7.04 -6.32
N TYR A 15 11.01 6.07 -6.62
CA TYR A 15 9.71 5.83 -5.99
C TYR A 15 9.76 4.82 -4.84
N LEU A 16 10.89 4.13 -4.67
CA LEU A 16 11.11 3.14 -3.62
C LEU A 16 12.03 3.69 -2.52
N ARG A 17 13.13 4.34 -2.91
CA ARG A 17 14.12 4.94 -2.00
C ARG A 17 14.81 6.12 -2.68
N LYS A 18 14.99 7.21 -1.95
CA LYS A 18 15.76 8.37 -2.42
C LYS A 18 17.26 8.08 -2.50
N SER A 19 17.94 8.85 -3.34
CA SER A 19 19.38 8.73 -3.51
C SER A 19 20.09 8.96 -2.17
N GLU A 20 21.28 8.39 -2.02
CA GLU A 20 22.11 8.56 -0.83
C GLU A 20 22.40 10.05 -0.56
N ARG A 21 22.61 10.83 -1.63
CA ARG A 21 22.78 12.28 -1.55
C ARG A 21 21.57 12.98 -0.94
N GLU A 22 20.37 12.76 -1.48
CA GLU A 22 19.14 13.37 -0.95
C GLU A 22 18.86 12.96 0.51
N ARG A 23 19.15 11.70 0.84
CA ARG A 23 19.01 11.20 2.21
C ARG A 23 20.01 11.87 3.15
N LEU A 24 21.27 12.01 2.74
CA LEU A 24 22.29 12.67 3.54
C LEU A 24 21.92 14.14 3.80
N GLU A 25 21.54 14.87 2.76
CA GLU A 25 21.10 16.28 2.86
C GLU A 25 19.94 16.43 3.85
N ALA A 26 18.93 15.55 3.75
CA ALA A 26 17.78 15.56 4.65
C ALA A 26 18.14 15.20 6.11
N GLN A 27 19.08 14.27 6.31
CA GLN A 27 19.54 13.85 7.64
C GLN A 27 20.48 14.86 8.31
N THR A 28 21.13 15.73 7.53
CA THR A 28 22.03 16.78 8.05
C THR A 28 21.35 18.12 8.29
N ARG A 29 20.03 18.24 8.07
CA ARG A 29 19.32 19.51 8.28
C ARG A 29 19.42 19.96 9.74
N PRO A 30 19.49 21.29 10.01
CA PRO A 30 19.48 21.81 11.37
C PRO A 30 18.23 21.35 12.12
N PHE A 31 18.41 20.86 13.34
CA PHE A 31 17.31 20.37 14.17
C PHE A 31 17.63 20.58 15.65
N ASP A 32 16.73 21.26 16.35
CA ASP A 32 16.80 21.44 17.80
C ASP A 32 15.69 20.63 18.46
N MET A 33 16.07 19.51 19.09
CA MET A 33 15.15 18.60 19.76
C MET A 33 14.35 19.26 20.90
N LYS A 34 14.85 20.37 21.47
CA LYS A 34 14.15 21.10 22.54
C LYS A 34 13.11 22.08 22.00
N LYS A 35 13.20 22.44 20.71
CA LYS A 35 12.29 23.41 20.08
C LYS A 35 11.31 22.76 19.11
N GLU A 36 11.76 21.79 18.33
CA GLU A 36 10.95 21.19 17.26
C GLU A 36 9.92 20.18 17.81
N CYS A 37 8.64 20.51 17.66
CA CYS A 37 7.52 19.74 18.18
C CYS A 37 6.36 19.65 17.19
N PHE A 38 5.37 18.83 17.52
CA PHE A 38 4.05 18.79 16.94
C PHE A 38 3.04 19.24 17.98
N VAL A 39 2.04 19.97 17.54
CA VAL A 39 0.92 20.44 18.38
C VAL A 39 -0.40 20.18 17.67
N PRO A 40 -1.50 19.99 18.42
CA PRO A 40 -2.82 19.80 17.82
C PRO A 40 -3.26 21.06 17.06
N ASP A 41 -3.96 20.87 15.94
CA ASP A 41 -4.55 21.93 15.14
C ASP A 41 -6.03 21.62 14.85
N PRO A 42 -6.95 22.60 14.98
CA PRO A 42 -8.37 22.35 14.74
C PRO A 42 -8.74 21.95 13.30
N GLU A 43 -7.90 22.26 12.30
CA GLU A 43 -8.19 21.98 10.89
C GLU A 43 -7.35 20.83 10.33
N GLU A 44 -6.06 20.77 10.67
CA GLU A 44 -5.12 19.73 10.19
C GLU A 44 -4.84 18.61 11.19
N GLU A 45 -5.51 18.62 12.35
CA GLU A 45 -5.38 17.68 13.47
C GLU A 45 -4.03 17.78 14.19
N TYR A 46 -2.90 17.77 13.47
CA TYR A 46 -1.56 18.03 13.98
C TYR A 46 -0.73 18.86 13.00
N VAL A 47 0.02 19.83 13.55
CA VAL A 47 0.98 20.66 12.78
C VAL A 47 2.37 20.67 13.40
N LYS A 48 3.41 20.85 12.59
CA LYS A 48 4.77 21.14 13.09
C LYS A 48 4.82 22.54 13.69
N ALA A 49 5.58 22.67 14.76
CA ALA A 49 5.80 23.95 15.42
C ALA A 49 7.18 24.01 16.11
N SER A 50 7.66 25.23 16.33
CA SER A 50 8.87 25.50 17.10
C SER A 50 8.51 26.21 18.41
N ILE A 51 8.98 25.69 19.54
CA ILE A 51 8.71 26.26 20.87
C ILE A 51 9.41 27.62 21.01
N SER A 52 8.63 28.63 21.41
CA SER A 52 9.12 29.98 21.70
C SER A 52 9.34 30.21 23.20
N SER A 53 8.39 29.79 24.04
CA SER A 53 8.49 29.92 25.50
C SER A 53 7.71 28.83 26.23
N ARG A 54 8.10 28.57 27.47
CA ARG A 54 7.40 27.68 28.40
C ARG A 54 7.09 28.45 29.68
N ASP A 55 5.84 28.43 30.10
CA ASP A 55 5.35 29.07 31.31
C ASP A 55 4.46 28.08 32.08
N GLY A 56 5.06 27.38 33.05
CA GLY A 56 4.40 26.33 33.81
C GLY A 56 3.88 25.19 32.92
N ASP A 57 2.56 25.01 32.91
CA ASP A 57 1.85 23.98 32.12
C ASP A 57 1.49 24.45 30.70
N LYS A 58 1.91 25.66 30.30
CA LYS A 58 1.60 26.24 28.99
C LYS A 58 2.86 26.43 28.16
N VAL A 59 2.77 26.03 26.89
CA VAL A 59 3.84 26.18 25.91
C VAL A 59 3.36 27.07 24.78
N THR A 60 4.09 28.15 24.53
CA THR A 60 3.85 29.00 23.37
C THR A 60 4.73 28.52 22.23
N VAL A 61 4.11 28.15 21.12
CA VAL A 61 4.78 27.64 19.93
C VAL A 61 4.43 28.48 18.71
N GLN A 62 5.37 28.53 17.77
CA GLN A 62 5.15 29.09 16.44
C GLN A 62 4.95 27.94 15.46
N THR A 63 3.75 27.82 14.90
CA THR A 63 3.41 26.78 13.92
C THR A 63 4.13 27.00 12.59
N GLU A 64 4.27 25.95 11.78
CA GLU A 64 4.87 26.04 10.42
C GLU A 64 4.11 26.99 9.48
N LYS A 65 2.85 27.31 9.80
CA LYS A 65 2.01 28.30 9.11
C LYS A 65 2.26 29.75 9.58
N GLY A 66 3.18 29.96 10.50
CA GLY A 66 3.51 31.28 11.07
C GLY A 66 2.55 31.77 12.17
N LYS A 67 1.56 30.96 12.57
CA LYS A 67 0.63 31.31 13.67
C LYS A 67 1.24 30.95 15.02
N THR A 68 1.21 31.88 15.97
CA THR A 68 1.59 31.63 17.36
C THR A 68 0.39 31.09 18.13
N VAL A 69 0.56 29.95 18.80
CA VAL A 69 -0.47 29.31 19.62
C VAL A 69 0.09 28.91 20.97
N THR A 70 -0.74 28.99 22.01
CA THR A 70 -0.40 28.51 23.34
C THR A 70 -1.20 27.24 23.63
N VAL A 71 -0.50 26.14 23.85
CA VAL A 71 -1.08 24.82 24.13
C VAL A 71 -0.60 24.32 25.49
N LYS A 72 -1.21 23.25 26.01
CA LYS A 72 -0.73 22.60 27.25
C LYS A 72 0.53 21.79 26.96
N GLU A 73 1.43 21.67 27.93
CA GLU A 73 2.66 20.86 27.76
C GLU A 73 2.35 19.39 27.42
N CYS A 74 1.26 18.82 27.94
CA CYS A 74 0.83 17.45 27.62
C CYS A 74 0.46 17.22 26.15
N ASP A 75 0.08 18.27 25.43
CA ASP A 75 -0.34 18.21 24.03
C ASP A 75 0.84 18.48 23.07
N VAL A 76 2.03 18.73 23.60
CA VAL A 76 3.25 18.97 22.83
C VAL A 76 3.99 17.66 22.62
N HIS A 77 4.09 17.22 21.37
CA HIS A 77 4.79 15.99 21.00
C HIS A 77 6.14 16.29 20.35
N THR A 78 7.23 15.72 20.85
CA THR A 78 8.58 15.97 20.29
C THR A 78 8.72 15.38 18.88
N GLN A 79 9.38 16.12 17.96
CA GLN A 79 9.70 15.58 16.63
C GLN A 79 10.85 14.56 16.71
N ASN A 80 10.83 13.56 15.83
CA ASN A 80 11.97 12.67 15.66
C ASN A 80 13.13 13.41 14.98
N PRO A 81 14.40 13.17 15.39
CA PRO A 81 15.55 13.82 14.77
C PRO A 81 15.68 13.46 13.28
N PRO A 82 16.34 14.31 12.46
CA PRO A 82 16.38 14.17 11.00
C PRO A 82 16.97 12.86 10.49
N LYS A 83 17.77 12.14 11.31
CA LYS A 83 18.23 10.79 10.99
C LYS A 83 17.08 9.81 10.65
N PHE A 84 15.88 10.09 11.16
CA PHE A 84 14.66 9.31 10.93
C PHE A 84 13.77 9.86 9.81
N ASP A 85 14.23 10.88 9.07
CA ASP A 85 13.49 11.43 7.94
C ASP A 85 13.14 10.34 6.92
N LYS A 86 11.85 10.25 6.58
CA LYS A 86 11.29 9.28 5.62
C LYS A 86 11.74 7.84 5.89
N ILE A 87 11.80 7.43 7.16
CA ILE A 87 12.23 6.08 7.51
C ILE A 87 11.35 5.01 6.86
N GLU A 88 11.98 3.89 6.50
CA GLU A 88 11.32 2.78 5.82
C GLU A 88 10.47 1.92 6.76
N ASP A 89 10.86 1.82 8.03
CA ASP A 89 10.09 1.15 9.08
C ASP A 89 9.89 2.10 10.27
N MET A 90 8.65 2.53 10.48
CA MET A 90 8.30 3.47 11.54
C MET A 90 8.42 2.87 12.95
N ALA A 91 8.51 1.53 13.09
CA ALA A 91 8.79 0.90 14.37
C ALA A 91 10.18 1.26 14.92
N MET A 92 11.07 1.82 14.09
CA MET A 92 12.40 2.26 14.48
C MET A 92 12.43 3.69 15.04
N PHE A 93 11.29 4.39 15.12
CA PHE A 93 11.25 5.73 15.70
C PHE A 93 11.61 5.73 17.19
N THR A 94 12.25 6.81 17.63
CA THR A 94 12.45 7.07 19.06
C THR A 94 11.16 7.56 19.71
N PHE A 95 10.46 8.48 19.06
CA PHE A 95 9.14 8.94 19.48
C PHE A 95 8.08 8.35 18.57
N LEU A 96 7.32 7.39 19.08
CA LEU A 96 6.27 6.70 18.34
C LEU A 96 4.90 7.14 18.84
N HIS A 97 4.49 8.33 18.42
CA HIS A 97 3.18 8.92 18.66
C HIS A 97 2.47 9.20 17.32
N GLU A 98 1.19 9.54 17.39
CA GLU A 98 0.32 9.74 16.21
C GLU A 98 0.89 10.74 15.19
N PRO A 99 1.34 11.96 15.57
CA PRO A 99 1.85 12.90 14.58
C PRO A 99 3.17 12.45 13.94
N ALA A 100 4.04 11.71 14.65
CA ALA A 100 5.26 11.17 14.04
C ALA A 100 4.95 10.17 12.91
N VAL A 101 3.99 9.27 13.14
CA VAL A 101 3.55 8.29 12.13
C VAL A 101 2.91 9.02 10.94
N LEU A 102 1.99 9.95 11.21
CA LEU A 102 1.31 10.74 10.19
C LEU A 102 2.30 11.50 9.29
N TYR A 103 3.24 12.24 9.90
CA TYR A 103 4.18 13.05 9.14
C TYR A 103 5.17 12.22 8.32
N ASN A 104 5.60 11.06 8.81
CA ASN A 104 6.45 10.17 8.02
C ASN A 104 5.74 9.67 6.76
N LEU A 105 4.49 9.25 6.90
CA LEU A 105 3.67 8.84 5.76
C LEU A 105 3.44 10.03 4.80
N LYS A 106 3.11 11.22 5.34
CA LYS A 106 2.91 12.46 4.56
C LYS A 106 4.14 12.83 3.75
N GLU A 107 5.33 12.81 4.35
CA GLU A 107 6.59 13.19 3.70
C GLU A 107 7.09 12.15 2.70
N ARG A 108 6.94 10.86 3.01
CA ARG A 108 7.25 9.78 2.04
C ARG A 108 6.33 9.86 0.84
N TYR A 109 5.04 10.07 1.07
CA TYR A 109 4.04 10.20 0.02
C TYR A 109 4.28 11.45 -0.86
N ALA A 110 4.60 12.59 -0.25
CA ALA A 110 4.97 13.81 -0.99
C ALA A 110 6.20 13.61 -1.88
N ALA A 111 7.09 12.69 -1.49
CA ALA A 111 8.25 12.27 -2.25
C ALA A 111 7.97 11.10 -3.23
N TRP A 112 6.70 10.76 -3.46
CA TRP A 112 6.21 9.65 -4.30
C TRP A 112 6.60 8.24 -3.86
N MET A 113 6.94 8.06 -2.58
CA MET A 113 7.18 6.75 -1.98
C MET A 113 5.92 6.29 -1.26
N ILE A 114 5.15 5.40 -1.90
CA ILE A 114 3.82 5.00 -1.42
C ILE A 114 3.81 3.86 -0.39
N TYR A 115 4.93 3.15 -0.25
CA TYR A 115 5.07 2.02 0.66
C TYR A 115 5.93 2.42 1.86
N THR A 116 5.46 2.05 3.05
CA THR A 116 6.17 2.27 4.32
C THR A 116 5.84 1.13 5.28
N TYR A 117 6.82 0.60 5.99
CA TYR A 117 6.57 -0.38 7.04
C TYR A 117 6.22 0.30 8.38
N SER A 118 5.42 -0.39 9.17
CA SER A 118 5.17 -0.08 10.57
C SER A 118 5.16 -1.40 11.33
N GLY A 119 6.33 -1.85 11.77
CA GLY A 119 6.48 -3.15 12.39
C GLY A 119 6.16 -4.27 11.41
N LEU A 120 5.07 -5.01 11.63
CA LEU A 120 4.61 -6.07 10.72
C LEU A 120 3.80 -5.53 9.53
N PHE A 121 3.25 -4.31 9.64
CA PHE A 121 2.38 -3.75 8.61
C PHE A 121 3.16 -3.22 7.42
N CYS A 122 2.65 -3.46 6.22
CA CYS A 122 3.03 -2.76 5.00
C CYS A 122 1.95 -1.73 4.66
N VAL A 123 2.20 -0.46 5.02
CA VAL A 123 1.29 0.65 4.75
C VAL A 123 1.43 1.05 3.29
N THR A 124 0.31 1.11 2.58
CA THR A 124 0.24 1.52 1.17
C THR A 124 -0.68 2.73 1.03
N VAL A 125 -0.16 3.84 0.52
CA VAL A 125 -0.96 5.04 0.24
C VAL A 125 -1.30 5.07 -1.26
N ASN A 126 -2.58 5.26 -1.60
CA ASN A 126 -3.01 5.28 -3.01
C ASN A 126 -2.38 6.48 -3.75
N PRO A 127 -1.55 6.26 -4.81
CA PRO A 127 -0.84 7.35 -5.49
C PRO A 127 -1.73 8.25 -6.35
N TYR A 128 -2.94 7.81 -6.72
CA TYR A 128 -3.77 8.44 -7.75
C TYR A 128 -3.03 8.73 -9.07
N LYS A 129 -1.92 8.02 -9.30
CA LYS A 129 -1.01 8.20 -10.43
C LYS A 129 -0.38 6.86 -10.78
N TRP A 130 -0.12 6.64 -12.06
CA TRP A 130 0.63 5.48 -12.50
C TRP A 130 2.11 5.61 -12.09
N LEU A 131 2.64 4.55 -11.47
CA LEU A 131 4.04 4.46 -11.03
C LEU A 131 4.68 3.20 -11.64
N PRO A 132 5.96 3.24 -12.04
CA PRO A 132 6.67 2.09 -12.63
C PRO A 132 7.07 1.01 -11.61
N VAL A 133 6.53 1.05 -10.38
CA VAL A 133 6.90 0.15 -9.27
C VAL A 133 6.36 -1.28 -9.41
N TYR A 134 5.51 -1.53 -10.41
CA TYR A 134 4.94 -2.86 -10.68
C TYR A 134 5.54 -3.53 -11.93
N ASN A 135 6.63 -2.97 -12.47
CA ASN A 135 7.28 -3.51 -13.66
C ASN A 135 7.96 -4.86 -13.37
N GLN A 136 8.19 -5.66 -14.42
CA GLN A 136 8.81 -6.98 -14.29
C GLN A 136 10.22 -6.93 -13.68
N GLU A 137 10.99 -5.88 -13.97
CA GLU A 137 12.30 -5.62 -13.36
C GLU A 137 12.21 -5.58 -11.83
N VAL A 138 11.17 -4.93 -11.29
CA VAL A 138 10.93 -4.83 -9.85
C VAL A 138 10.53 -6.18 -9.27
N VAL A 139 9.71 -6.97 -9.99
CA VAL A 139 9.35 -8.34 -9.57
C VAL A 139 10.61 -9.18 -9.37
N VAL A 140 11.53 -9.15 -10.34
CA VAL A 140 12.80 -9.86 -10.30
C VAL A 140 13.68 -9.34 -9.16
N ALA A 141 13.76 -8.01 -8.99
CA ALA A 141 14.57 -7.39 -7.95
C ALA A 141 14.12 -7.74 -6.52
N TYR A 142 12.83 -8.00 -6.26
CA TYR A 142 12.35 -8.41 -4.93
C TYR A 142 12.47 -9.91 -4.65
N ARG A 143 12.75 -10.74 -5.65
CA ARG A 143 12.72 -12.19 -5.52
C ARG A 143 13.81 -12.70 -4.58
N GLY A 144 13.41 -13.49 -3.57
CA GLY A 144 14.32 -14.11 -2.61
C GLY A 144 14.97 -13.15 -1.62
N LYS A 145 14.51 -11.89 -1.56
CA LYS A 145 15.07 -10.89 -0.65
C LYS A 145 14.29 -10.83 0.64
N LYS A 146 15.04 -10.78 1.75
CA LYS A 146 14.46 -10.49 3.07
C LYS A 146 13.95 -9.05 3.08
N ARG A 147 12.96 -8.80 3.93
CA ARG A 147 12.36 -7.46 4.09
C ARG A 147 13.36 -6.33 4.34
N THR A 148 14.47 -6.61 5.03
CA THR A 148 15.54 -5.64 5.34
C THR A 148 16.51 -5.40 4.19
N GLU A 149 16.49 -6.25 3.17
CA GLU A 149 17.41 -6.21 2.02
C GLU A 149 16.82 -5.43 0.84
N ALA A 150 15.59 -4.94 0.94
CA ALA A 150 14.97 -4.15 -0.11
C ALA A 150 14.12 -3.03 0.51
N PRO A 151 13.82 -1.95 -0.24
CA PRO A 151 12.90 -0.93 0.22
C PRO A 151 11.49 -1.48 0.53
N PRO A 152 10.62 -0.73 1.22
CA PRO A 152 9.25 -1.14 1.45
C PRO A 152 8.49 -1.39 0.15
N HIS A 153 7.84 -2.55 0.05
CA HIS A 153 7.00 -2.88 -1.11
C HIS A 153 6.08 -4.06 -0.83
N ILE A 154 4.92 -4.09 -1.50
CA ILE A 154 3.98 -5.23 -1.41
C ILE A 154 4.57 -6.55 -1.94
N PHE A 155 5.51 -6.47 -2.88
CA PHE A 155 6.23 -7.64 -3.39
C PHE A 155 7.17 -8.26 -2.35
N SER A 156 7.72 -7.45 -1.43
CA SER A 156 8.48 -8.02 -0.31
C SER A 156 7.57 -8.88 0.57
N ILE A 157 6.35 -8.42 0.88
CA ILE A 157 5.36 -9.20 1.64
C ILE A 157 4.98 -10.49 0.89
N SER A 158 4.74 -10.37 -0.42
CA SER A 158 4.36 -11.52 -1.26
C SER A 158 5.49 -12.55 -1.36
N ASP A 159 6.71 -12.11 -1.65
CA ASP A 159 7.88 -12.99 -1.77
C ASP A 159 8.22 -13.65 -0.43
N ASN A 160 8.25 -12.89 0.67
CA ASN A 160 8.57 -13.45 1.98
C ASN A 160 7.49 -14.46 2.41
N ALA A 161 6.20 -14.21 2.14
CA ALA A 161 5.16 -15.22 2.36
C ALA A 161 5.39 -16.49 1.53
N TYR A 162 5.77 -16.36 0.25
CA TYR A 162 6.10 -17.52 -0.58
C TYR A 162 7.33 -18.29 -0.07
N GLN A 163 8.38 -17.57 0.35
CA GLN A 163 9.58 -18.19 0.94
C GLN A 163 9.24 -18.92 2.25
N TYR A 164 8.52 -18.27 3.19
CA TYR A 164 8.10 -18.89 4.45
C TYR A 164 7.23 -20.13 4.22
N MET A 165 6.29 -20.09 3.27
CA MET A 165 5.50 -21.26 2.90
C MET A 165 6.39 -22.44 2.46
N LEU A 166 7.45 -22.19 1.68
CA LEU A 166 8.35 -23.26 1.21
C LEU A 166 9.34 -23.73 2.26
N THR A 167 9.86 -22.81 3.08
CA THR A 167 10.86 -23.10 4.12
C THR A 167 10.21 -23.77 5.33
N ASP A 168 9.14 -23.16 5.87
CA ASP A 168 8.52 -23.58 7.12
C ASP A 168 7.43 -24.65 6.88
N ARG A 169 7.01 -24.84 5.62
CA ARG A 169 5.95 -25.80 5.22
C ARG A 169 4.61 -25.54 5.89
N GLU A 170 4.33 -24.27 6.17
CA GLU A 170 3.08 -23.79 6.78
C GLU A 170 2.30 -22.88 5.83
N ASN A 171 0.97 -22.95 5.94
CA ASN A 171 0.07 -22.09 5.17
C ASN A 171 0.26 -20.62 5.57
N GLN A 172 0.24 -19.73 4.57
CA GLN A 172 0.44 -18.30 4.78
C GLN A 172 -0.82 -17.52 4.44
N SER A 173 -0.96 -16.33 5.05
CA SER A 173 -2.07 -15.42 4.75
C SER A 173 -1.58 -13.98 4.63
N ILE A 174 -2.18 -13.23 3.71
CA ILE A 174 -1.93 -11.81 3.52
C ILE A 174 -3.27 -11.08 3.70
N LEU A 175 -3.37 -10.29 4.77
CA LEU A 175 -4.59 -9.56 5.11
C LEU A 175 -4.49 -8.13 4.55
N ILE A 176 -5.32 -7.80 3.56
CA ILE A 176 -5.34 -6.47 2.92
C ILE A 176 -6.59 -5.71 3.38
N THR A 177 -6.41 -4.76 4.28
CA THR A 177 -7.46 -3.92 4.86
C THR A 177 -7.38 -2.46 4.38
N GLY A 178 -8.42 -1.68 4.65
CA GLY A 178 -8.54 -0.27 4.30
C GLY A 178 -9.96 0.15 3.93
N GLU A 179 -10.21 1.45 3.88
CA GLU A 179 -11.53 1.99 3.50
C GLU A 179 -11.85 1.80 2.01
N SER A 180 -13.08 2.16 1.61
CA SER A 180 -13.46 2.25 0.19
C SER A 180 -12.59 3.30 -0.51
N GLY A 181 -11.93 2.93 -1.61
CA GLY A 181 -11.01 3.79 -2.36
C GLY A 181 -9.54 3.69 -1.96
N ALA A 182 -9.21 2.97 -0.88
CA ALA A 182 -7.82 2.80 -0.43
C ALA A 182 -6.93 1.96 -1.38
N GLY A 183 -7.50 1.30 -2.40
CA GLY A 183 -6.73 0.50 -3.36
C GLY A 183 -6.58 -0.99 -3.01
N LYS A 184 -7.39 -1.53 -2.07
CA LYS A 184 -7.36 -2.95 -1.67
C LYS A 184 -7.43 -3.93 -2.86
N THR A 185 -8.38 -3.73 -3.77
CA THR A 185 -8.59 -4.59 -4.94
C THR A 185 -7.38 -4.58 -5.87
N VAL A 186 -6.75 -3.42 -6.06
CA VAL A 186 -5.54 -3.27 -6.87
C VAL A 186 -4.38 -4.02 -6.24
N ASN A 187 -4.14 -3.82 -4.94
CA ASN A 187 -3.09 -4.53 -4.21
C ASN A 187 -3.30 -6.05 -4.21
N THR A 188 -4.53 -6.51 -4.02
CA THR A 188 -4.89 -7.94 -4.12
C THR A 188 -4.51 -8.52 -5.48
N LYS A 189 -4.84 -7.81 -6.58
CA LYS A 189 -4.44 -8.23 -7.94
C LYS A 189 -2.93 -8.28 -8.10
N ARG A 190 -2.19 -7.32 -7.52
CA ARG A 190 -0.71 -7.29 -7.60
C ARG A 190 -0.07 -8.46 -6.86
N VAL A 191 -0.57 -8.83 -5.69
CA VAL A 191 -0.10 -10.00 -4.93
C VAL A 191 -0.33 -11.29 -5.73
N ILE A 192 -1.52 -11.47 -6.31
CA ILE A 192 -1.85 -12.64 -7.13
C ILE A 192 -0.93 -12.70 -8.38
N GLN A 193 -0.77 -11.57 -9.07
CA GLN A 193 0.11 -11.46 -10.24
C GLN A 193 1.57 -11.80 -9.88
N TYR A 194 2.02 -11.39 -8.69
CA TYR A 194 3.35 -11.72 -8.19
C TYR A 194 3.52 -13.23 -8.03
N PHE A 195 2.60 -13.89 -7.31
CA PHE A 195 2.62 -15.35 -7.14
C PHE A 195 2.59 -16.11 -8.46
N ALA A 196 1.73 -15.69 -9.39
CA ALA A 196 1.69 -16.24 -10.73
C ALA A 196 3.04 -16.11 -11.45
N SER A 197 3.69 -14.94 -11.38
CA SER A 197 4.97 -14.70 -12.06
C SER A 197 6.11 -15.56 -11.50
N ILE A 198 6.20 -15.72 -10.17
CA ILE A 198 7.30 -16.48 -9.55
C ILE A 198 7.09 -18.00 -9.59
N ALA A 199 5.83 -18.46 -9.55
CA ALA A 199 5.49 -19.88 -9.50
C ALA A 199 5.38 -20.53 -10.89
N ALA A 200 5.25 -19.73 -11.96
CA ALA A 200 5.19 -20.20 -13.36
C ALA A 200 6.54 -20.73 -13.91
N GLY A 201 7.51 -21.06 -13.05
CA GLY A 201 8.90 -21.39 -13.39
C GLY A 201 9.08 -22.22 -14.68
N GLY A 202 9.63 -21.58 -15.71
CA GLY A 202 10.50 -22.12 -16.77
C GLY A 202 9.95 -23.17 -17.74
N GLY A 203 8.77 -23.73 -17.48
CA GLY A 203 8.14 -24.68 -18.39
C GLY A 203 7.14 -23.95 -19.27
N LYS A 204 7.54 -23.56 -20.49
CA LYS A 204 6.57 -23.35 -21.56
C LYS A 204 5.67 -24.59 -21.60
N LYS A 205 4.39 -24.47 -21.22
CA LYS A 205 3.37 -25.39 -21.71
C LYS A 205 3.13 -25.06 -23.18
N GLU A 206 4.12 -25.37 -24.02
CA GLU A 206 3.85 -25.62 -25.44
C GLU A 206 2.98 -26.88 -25.48
N GLY A 207 1.69 -26.73 -25.81
CA GLY A 207 0.88 -27.89 -26.20
C GLY A 207 -0.52 -28.05 -25.63
N ALA A 208 -1.15 -27.05 -25.01
CA ALA A 208 -2.60 -27.11 -24.74
C ALA A 208 -3.25 -25.75 -24.97
N ALA A 209 -3.52 -25.46 -26.25
CA ALA A 209 -4.40 -24.38 -26.67
C ALA A 209 -5.87 -24.74 -26.36
N ASP A 210 -6.20 -24.91 -25.08
CA ASP A 210 -7.58 -24.74 -24.65
C ASP A 210 -7.84 -23.24 -24.55
N LYS A 211 -8.98 -22.78 -25.08
CA LYS A 211 -9.42 -21.37 -25.13
C LYS A 211 -9.53 -20.67 -23.74
N LYS A 212 -9.11 -21.31 -22.65
CA LYS A 212 -9.26 -20.87 -21.25
C LYS A 212 -7.96 -20.40 -20.58
N GLY A 213 -6.83 -20.31 -21.29
CA GLY A 213 -5.57 -19.76 -20.76
C GLY A 213 -4.95 -20.61 -19.64
N THR A 214 -3.83 -20.15 -19.07
CA THR A 214 -3.16 -20.86 -17.96
C THR A 214 -3.96 -20.73 -16.65
N LEU A 215 -3.61 -21.50 -15.62
CA LEU A 215 -4.29 -21.39 -14.31
C LEU A 215 -4.11 -19.98 -13.73
N GLU A 216 -2.94 -19.38 -13.95
CA GLU A 216 -2.64 -17.99 -13.63
C GLU A 216 -3.62 -17.03 -14.32
N ASP A 217 -3.85 -17.23 -15.62
CA ASP A 217 -4.82 -16.44 -16.39
C ASP A 217 -6.23 -16.61 -15.82
N GLN A 218 -6.64 -17.82 -15.46
CA GLN A 218 -7.98 -18.08 -14.92
C GLN A 218 -8.21 -17.37 -13.56
N ILE A 219 -7.23 -17.37 -12.67
CA ILE A 219 -7.32 -16.64 -11.39
C ILE A 219 -7.47 -15.13 -11.65
N ILE A 220 -6.75 -14.61 -12.65
CA ILE A 220 -6.83 -13.20 -13.02
C ILE A 220 -8.19 -12.88 -13.69
N GLN A 221 -8.69 -13.75 -14.56
CA GLN A 221 -9.96 -13.62 -15.29
C GLN A 221 -11.19 -13.78 -14.39
N ALA A 222 -11.06 -14.42 -13.22
CA ALA A 222 -12.13 -14.43 -12.22
C ALA A 222 -12.45 -13.01 -11.70
N ASN A 223 -11.50 -12.07 -11.77
CA ASN A 223 -11.74 -10.70 -11.28
C ASN A 223 -12.76 -9.94 -12.14
N PRO A 224 -12.61 -9.80 -13.47
CA PRO A 224 -13.64 -9.16 -14.30
C PRO A 224 -15.06 -9.69 -14.06
N ALA A 225 -15.21 -11.02 -13.91
CA ALA A 225 -16.50 -11.62 -13.61
C ALA A 225 -17.05 -11.15 -12.25
N LEU A 226 -16.26 -11.27 -11.18
CA LEU A 226 -16.69 -10.83 -9.85
C LEU A 226 -16.92 -9.31 -9.77
N GLU A 227 -16.15 -8.52 -10.51
CA GLU A 227 -16.30 -7.06 -10.54
C GLU A 227 -17.59 -6.63 -11.25
N ALA A 228 -18.01 -7.32 -12.32
CA ALA A 228 -19.27 -7.01 -12.98
C ALA A 228 -20.47 -7.11 -12.03
N PHE A 229 -20.51 -8.15 -11.19
CA PHE A 229 -21.64 -8.45 -10.31
C PHE A 229 -21.48 -7.91 -8.87
N GLY A 230 -20.26 -7.61 -8.44
CA GLY A 230 -19.95 -7.26 -7.05
C GLY A 230 -19.30 -5.90 -6.85
N ASN A 231 -18.93 -5.20 -7.93
CA ASN A 231 -18.42 -3.84 -7.85
C ASN A 231 -19.41 -2.81 -8.39
N ALA A 232 -19.33 -1.60 -7.85
CA ALA A 232 -20.16 -0.47 -8.24
C ALA A 232 -19.39 0.85 -8.13
N LYS A 233 -19.94 1.88 -8.77
CA LYS A 233 -19.51 3.26 -8.57
C LYS A 233 -20.05 3.78 -7.24
N THR A 234 -19.15 4.20 -6.36
CA THR A 234 -19.46 4.84 -5.08
C THR A 234 -19.06 6.31 -5.10
N ILE A 235 -19.31 7.06 -4.03
CA ILE A 235 -18.82 8.45 -3.91
C ILE A 235 -17.28 8.52 -3.96
N ARG A 236 -16.59 7.54 -3.37
CA ARG A 236 -15.12 7.56 -3.18
C ARG A 236 -14.31 6.79 -4.22
N ASN A 237 -14.95 5.90 -4.99
CA ASN A 237 -14.26 5.04 -5.95
C ASN A 237 -15.23 4.56 -7.03
N ASP A 238 -14.82 4.66 -8.29
CA ASP A 238 -15.61 4.26 -9.46
C ASP A 238 -15.74 2.75 -9.66
N ASN A 239 -14.82 1.97 -9.09
CA ASN A 239 -14.84 0.52 -9.14
C ASN A 239 -14.65 -0.07 -7.73
N SER A 240 -15.57 0.23 -6.82
CA SER A 240 -15.50 -0.22 -5.43
C SER A 240 -16.10 -1.60 -5.25
N SER A 241 -15.34 -2.53 -4.67
CA SER A 241 -15.86 -3.84 -4.26
C SER A 241 -16.82 -3.72 -3.09
N ARG A 242 -18.03 -4.26 -3.25
CA ARG A 242 -19.11 -4.23 -2.25
C ARG A 242 -19.33 -5.60 -1.59
N PHE A 243 -18.25 -6.36 -1.47
CA PHE A 243 -18.18 -7.67 -0.82
C PHE A 243 -16.75 -7.91 -0.32
N GLY A 244 -16.61 -8.71 0.74
CA GLY A 244 -15.34 -9.28 1.17
C GLY A 244 -14.95 -10.47 0.30
N LYS A 245 -13.65 -10.66 0.08
CA LYS A 245 -13.11 -11.73 -0.77
C LYS A 245 -11.95 -12.40 -0.06
N PHE A 246 -12.00 -13.71 0.08
CA PHE A 246 -10.88 -14.54 0.51
C PHE A 246 -10.48 -15.46 -0.63
N ILE A 247 -9.19 -15.46 -0.98
CA ILE A 247 -8.67 -16.24 -2.11
C ILE A 247 -7.61 -17.15 -1.54
N ARG A 248 -7.80 -18.46 -1.69
CA ARG A 248 -6.76 -19.43 -1.40
C ARG A 248 -6.04 -19.77 -2.69
N ILE A 249 -4.72 -19.66 -2.66
CA ILE A 249 -3.85 -20.07 -3.76
C ILE A 249 -3.06 -21.27 -3.25
N HIS A 250 -3.27 -22.42 -3.88
CA HIS A 250 -2.66 -23.67 -3.47
C HIS A 250 -1.39 -23.90 -4.29
N PHE A 251 -0.31 -24.22 -3.60
CA PHE A 251 0.97 -24.57 -4.20
C PHE A 251 1.28 -26.03 -3.95
N ALA A 252 1.84 -26.70 -4.96
CA ALA A 252 2.37 -28.06 -4.81
C ALA A 252 3.64 -28.04 -3.94
N ALA A 253 4.07 -29.21 -3.46
CA ALA A 253 5.29 -29.35 -2.67
C ALA A 253 6.55 -28.81 -3.37
N SER A 254 6.52 -28.73 -4.71
CA SER A 254 7.57 -28.16 -5.57
C SER A 254 7.56 -26.62 -5.66
N GLY A 255 6.60 -25.95 -5.01
CA GLY A 255 6.40 -24.48 -5.09
C GLY A 255 5.64 -24.02 -6.33
N LYS A 256 5.25 -24.92 -7.22
CA LYS A 256 4.44 -24.57 -8.40
C LYS A 256 2.98 -24.36 -8.04
N LEU A 257 2.31 -23.48 -8.77
CA LEU A 257 0.89 -23.23 -8.64
C LEU A 257 0.09 -24.52 -8.95
N ALA A 258 -0.80 -24.92 -8.05
CA ALA A 258 -1.58 -26.15 -8.14
C ALA A 258 -3.06 -25.88 -8.43
N SER A 259 -3.70 -25.03 -7.62
CA SER A 259 -5.12 -24.66 -7.76
C SER A 259 -5.39 -23.34 -7.05
N ALA A 260 -6.61 -22.81 -7.19
CA ALA A 260 -7.07 -21.66 -6.42
C ALA A 260 -8.58 -21.75 -6.20
N ASP A 261 -9.05 -21.17 -5.10
CA ASP A 261 -10.47 -21.04 -4.80
C ASP A 261 -10.77 -19.67 -4.18
N ILE A 262 -12.03 -19.25 -4.30
CA ILE A 262 -12.50 -17.93 -3.89
C ILE A 262 -13.74 -18.11 -3.03
N GLU A 263 -13.69 -17.57 -1.81
CA GLU A 263 -14.84 -17.39 -0.94
C GLU A 263 -15.21 -15.90 -0.88
N THR A 264 -16.51 -15.62 -0.91
CA THR A 264 -17.04 -14.25 -0.85
C THR A 264 -17.92 -14.08 0.38
N TYR A 265 -17.87 -12.89 0.97
CA TYR A 265 -18.60 -12.57 2.20
C TYR A 265 -19.30 -11.22 2.06
N LEU A 266 -20.46 -11.08 2.70
CA LEU A 266 -21.11 -9.78 2.94
C LEU A 266 -21.30 -8.93 1.67
N LEU A 267 -21.90 -9.50 0.62
CA LEU A 267 -22.34 -8.71 -0.54
C LEU A 267 -23.40 -7.68 -0.09
N GLU A 268 -23.24 -6.41 -0.51
CA GLU A 268 -24.19 -5.33 -0.22
C GLU A 268 -25.52 -5.49 -1.01
N LYS A 269 -26.37 -6.43 -0.59
CA LYS A 269 -27.62 -6.79 -1.27
C LYS A 269 -28.57 -5.59 -1.48
N SER A 270 -28.55 -4.61 -0.57
CA SER A 270 -29.40 -3.41 -0.67
C SER A 270 -29.13 -2.59 -1.93
N ARG A 271 -27.92 -2.63 -2.49
CA ARG A 271 -27.54 -1.88 -3.68
C ARG A 271 -28.34 -2.25 -4.92
N VAL A 272 -28.81 -3.49 -5.00
CA VAL A 272 -29.64 -3.98 -6.12
C VAL A 272 -30.97 -3.24 -6.23
N THR A 273 -31.51 -2.75 -5.12
CA THR A 273 -32.82 -2.10 -5.07
C THR A 273 -32.75 -0.62 -4.68
N PHE A 274 -31.59 -0.14 -4.25
CA PHE A 274 -31.42 1.22 -3.75
C PHE A 274 -30.05 1.79 -4.07
N GLN A 275 -30.02 3.02 -4.59
CA GLN A 275 -28.79 3.77 -4.85
C GLN A 275 -28.93 5.20 -4.35
N LEU A 276 -27.85 5.73 -3.76
CA LEU A 276 -27.76 7.16 -3.44
C LEU A 276 -27.59 7.97 -4.74
N LYS A 277 -27.96 9.26 -4.71
CA LYS A 277 -27.95 10.15 -5.89
C LYS A 277 -26.64 10.18 -6.68
N ALA A 278 -25.50 10.03 -6.02
CA ALA A 278 -24.17 10.07 -6.63
C ALA A 278 -23.52 8.68 -6.78
N GLU A 279 -24.28 7.60 -6.61
CA GLU A 279 -23.81 6.22 -6.74
C GLU A 279 -24.55 5.49 -7.85
N ARG A 280 -24.00 4.35 -8.26
CA ARG A 280 -24.65 3.44 -9.21
C ARG A 280 -24.90 2.08 -8.56
N ASP A 281 -25.75 1.30 -9.22
CA ASP A 281 -25.88 -0.12 -8.98
C ASP A 281 -24.62 -0.87 -9.47
N TYR A 282 -24.62 -2.20 -9.42
CA TYR A 282 -23.56 -3.04 -9.92
C TYR A 282 -23.33 -2.85 -11.43
N HIS A 283 -22.08 -2.97 -11.85
CA HIS A 283 -21.67 -2.67 -13.22
C HIS A 283 -22.43 -3.48 -14.27
N ILE A 284 -22.80 -4.72 -13.96
CA ILE A 284 -23.45 -5.64 -14.90
C ILE A 284 -24.72 -5.06 -15.53
N PHE A 285 -25.53 -4.34 -14.76
CA PHE A 285 -26.77 -3.74 -15.29
C PHE A 285 -26.47 -2.75 -16.42
N TYR A 286 -25.49 -1.87 -16.21
CA TYR A 286 -25.07 -0.88 -17.20
C TYR A 286 -24.28 -1.50 -18.36
N GLN A 287 -23.55 -2.59 -18.09
CA GLN A 287 -22.83 -3.35 -19.13
C GLN A 287 -23.80 -4.03 -20.09
N ILE A 288 -24.86 -4.66 -19.58
CA ILE A 288 -25.93 -5.25 -20.41
C ILE A 288 -26.64 -4.15 -21.22
N LEU A 289 -27.03 -3.06 -20.58
CA LEU A 289 -27.69 -1.93 -21.23
C LEU A 289 -26.80 -1.13 -22.21
N SER A 290 -25.50 -1.44 -22.29
CA SER A 290 -24.58 -0.74 -23.19
C SER A 290 -24.84 -1.01 -24.68
N GLN A 291 -25.68 -1.99 -25.03
CA GLN A 291 -25.97 -2.42 -26.40
C GLN A 291 -24.73 -2.87 -27.19
N LYS A 292 -23.62 -3.17 -26.50
CA LYS A 292 -22.42 -3.75 -27.14
C LYS A 292 -22.67 -5.16 -27.67
N LYS A 293 -23.61 -5.87 -27.05
CA LYS A 293 -24.13 -7.19 -27.45
C LYS A 293 -25.66 -7.08 -27.57
N PRO A 294 -26.19 -6.65 -28.74
CA PRO A 294 -27.62 -6.37 -28.93
C PRO A 294 -28.54 -7.59 -28.75
N GLU A 295 -27.97 -8.80 -28.78
CA GLU A 295 -28.68 -10.05 -28.55
C GLU A 295 -29.02 -10.32 -27.06
N LEU A 296 -28.51 -9.50 -26.13
CA LEU A 296 -28.82 -9.52 -24.70
C LEU A 296 -29.93 -8.51 -24.37
#